data_AF-A0A9W8Y9V2-F1
#
_entry.id   AF-A0A9W8Y9V2-F1
#
_cell.length_a   1.000
_cell.length_b   1.000
_cell.length_c   1.000
_cell.angle_alpha   90.00
_cell.angle_beta   90.00
_cell.angle_gamma   90.00
#
_symmetry.space_group_name_H-M   'P 1'
#
loop_
_entity.id
_entity.type
_entity.pdbx_description
1 polymer ?
#
loop_
_entity_poly.entity_id
_entity_poly.type
_entity_poly.pdbx_seq_one_letter_code
_entity_poly.pdbx_strand_id
1 'polypeptide(L)'
;MEPSPGSVVNLDRSNISANLPTTAMPGFIPLNKDGQRLDTYTHPPTQEEWRIYNARFHKQKPCNSFHLQRICTTFGCPFDHSELEPESRHVLEYVLKCSPCPRKSECRAADCYYGHICHKDDCTGQMKGCRMKADLHSVDPKVARMVAAAAATEEELEEEMVVDAPLVDMPDETNFLW
;
A
#
# COMPACT_ATOMS: atom_id res chain seq x y z
N MET A 1 -7.80 -38.72 2.80
CA MET A 1 -7.92 -37.84 1.61
C MET A 1 -7.42 -36.48 2.04
N GLU A 2 -6.13 -36.22 1.84
CA GLU A 2 -5.53 -34.92 2.10
C GLU A 2 -5.85 -33.98 0.91
N PRO A 3 -6.16 -32.70 1.14
CA PRO A 3 -6.44 -31.78 0.04
C PRO A 3 -5.17 -31.50 -0.77
N SER A 4 -5.32 -31.56 -2.09
CA SER A 4 -4.26 -31.30 -3.07
C SER A 4 -3.75 -29.85 -2.94
N PRO A 5 -2.43 -29.59 -3.05
CA PRO A 5 -1.89 -28.23 -3.01
C PRO A 5 -2.44 -27.44 -4.19
N GLY A 6 -3.13 -26.35 -3.88
CA GLY A 6 -3.79 -25.48 -4.85
C GLY A 6 -2.85 -25.11 -5.99
N SER A 7 -3.30 -25.38 -7.20
CA SER A 7 -2.69 -24.91 -8.44
C SER A 7 -2.52 -23.40 -8.36
N VAL A 8 -1.27 -22.95 -8.31
CA VAL A 8 -0.91 -21.55 -8.53
C VAL A 8 -1.41 -21.18 -9.92
N VAL A 9 -2.54 -20.47 -9.97
CA VAL A 9 -3.02 -19.86 -11.21
C VAL A 9 -1.94 -18.88 -11.65
N ASN A 10 -1.25 -19.24 -12.73
CA ASN A 10 -0.24 -18.40 -13.36
C ASN A 10 -1.00 -17.28 -14.07
N LEU A 11 -1.34 -16.25 -13.31
CA LEU A 11 -2.06 -15.09 -13.80
C LEU A 11 -1.11 -14.32 -14.73
N ASP A 12 -1.57 -14.00 -15.94
CA ASP A 12 -0.81 -13.14 -16.85
C ASP A 12 -0.65 -11.75 -16.20
N ARG A 13 0.60 -11.35 -15.93
CA ARG A 13 0.95 -10.10 -15.27
C ARG A 13 1.50 -9.05 -16.22
N SER A 14 1.52 -9.29 -17.53
CA SER A 14 2.12 -8.35 -18.49
C SER A 14 1.37 -7.04 -18.65
N ASN A 15 0.11 -6.94 -18.22
CA ASN A 15 -0.70 -5.73 -18.29
C ASN A 15 -1.53 -5.50 -17.02
N ILE A 16 -0.98 -5.81 -15.84
CA ILE A 16 -1.73 -5.65 -14.60
C ILE A 16 -2.11 -4.18 -14.35
N SER A 17 -1.21 -3.26 -14.65
CA SER A 17 -1.42 -1.81 -14.52
C SER A 17 -2.69 -1.34 -15.25
N ALA A 18 -2.92 -1.86 -16.46
CA ALA A 18 -4.06 -1.52 -17.30
C ALA A 18 -5.39 -2.17 -16.84
N ASN A 19 -5.33 -3.25 -16.06
CA ASN A 19 -6.53 -3.97 -15.59
C ASN A 19 -7.00 -3.49 -14.21
N LEU A 20 -6.16 -2.75 -13.47
CA LEU A 20 -6.51 -2.21 -12.18
C LEU A 20 -7.52 -1.04 -12.31
N PRO A 21 -8.40 -0.85 -11.30
CA PRO A 21 -9.27 0.33 -11.23
C PRO A 21 -8.45 1.62 -11.32
N THR A 22 -8.88 2.60 -12.12
CA THR A 22 -8.21 3.91 -12.22
C THR A 22 -8.91 5.01 -11.41
N THR A 23 -10.14 4.75 -10.97
CA THR A 23 -10.95 5.69 -10.18
C THR A 23 -11.35 5.03 -8.86
N ALA A 24 -11.17 5.75 -7.75
CA ALA A 24 -11.69 5.34 -6.45
C ALA A 24 -13.12 5.85 -6.27
N MET A 25 -14.01 5.03 -5.73
CA MET A 25 -15.33 5.47 -5.29
C MET A 25 -15.31 5.71 -3.77
N PRO A 26 -15.53 6.94 -3.28
CA PRO A 26 -15.52 7.23 -1.85
C PRO A 26 -16.45 6.31 -1.07
N GLY A 27 -15.95 5.72 0.01
CA GLY A 27 -16.71 4.80 0.87
C GLY A 27 -16.89 3.37 0.33
N PHE A 28 -16.33 3.05 -0.84
CA PHE A 28 -16.43 1.71 -1.43
C PHE A 28 -15.06 1.13 -1.79
N ILE A 29 -14.94 -0.19 -1.66
CA ILE A 29 -13.74 -0.96 -1.98
C ILE A 29 -14.04 -1.91 -3.14
N PRO A 30 -13.26 -1.86 -4.23
CA PRO A 30 -13.38 -2.82 -5.32
C PRO A 30 -12.83 -4.18 -4.91
N LEU A 31 -13.61 -5.23 -5.14
CA LEU A 31 -13.21 -6.62 -4.94
C LEU A 31 -13.23 -7.38 -6.26
N ASN A 32 -12.29 -8.31 -6.40
CA ASN A 32 -12.36 -9.30 -7.48
C ASN A 32 -13.37 -10.43 -7.17
N LYS A 33 -13.49 -11.39 -8.09
CA LYS A 33 -14.42 -12.54 -7.97
C LYS A 33 -14.16 -13.40 -6.73
N ASP A 34 -12.92 -13.44 -6.25
CA ASP A 34 -12.48 -14.22 -5.09
C ASP A 34 -12.62 -13.41 -3.78
N GLY A 35 -13.19 -12.21 -3.84
CA GLY A 35 -13.40 -11.35 -2.68
C GLY A 35 -12.13 -10.63 -2.19
N GLN A 36 -11.07 -10.61 -2.99
CA GLN A 36 -9.81 -9.92 -2.69
C GLN A 36 -9.94 -8.42 -3.02
N ARG A 37 -9.48 -7.56 -2.10
CA ARG A 37 -9.39 -6.10 -2.32
C ARG A 37 -8.43 -5.80 -3.46
N LEU A 38 -8.90 -4.92 -4.35
CA LEU A 38 -8.11 -4.31 -5.39
C LEU A 38 -7.73 -2.90 -4.98
N ASP A 39 -6.56 -2.48 -5.42
CA ASP A 39 -6.11 -1.11 -5.27
C ASP A 39 -6.46 -0.32 -6.53
N THR A 40 -6.78 0.96 -6.35
CA THR A 40 -6.74 1.89 -7.48
C THR A 40 -5.30 2.02 -7.94
N TYR A 41 -5.08 1.90 -9.25
CA TYR A 41 -3.78 2.03 -9.88
C TYR A 41 -3.14 3.39 -9.53
N THR A 42 -1.86 3.34 -9.18
CA THR A 42 -1.03 4.53 -9.01
C THR A 42 0.19 4.37 -9.89
N HIS A 43 0.40 5.33 -10.80
CA HIS A 43 1.56 5.27 -11.69
C HIS A 43 2.86 5.44 -10.89
N PRO A 44 3.97 4.84 -11.37
CA PRO A 44 5.29 5.11 -10.83
C PRO A 44 5.61 6.61 -10.88
N PRO A 45 6.21 7.20 -9.82
CA PRO A 45 6.65 8.58 -9.86
C PRO A 45 7.77 8.79 -10.88
N THR A 46 7.77 9.96 -11.49
CA THR A 46 8.80 10.45 -12.39
C THR A 46 10.10 10.75 -11.65
N GLN A 47 11.19 10.89 -12.40
CA GLN A 47 12.50 11.21 -11.83
C GLN A 47 12.53 12.55 -11.08
N GLU A 48 11.76 13.53 -11.54
CA GLU A 48 11.67 14.84 -10.91
C GLU A 48 10.87 14.78 -9.59
N GLU A 49 9.75 14.05 -9.57
CA GLU A 49 9.00 13.83 -8.32
C GLU A 49 9.87 13.13 -7.27
N TRP A 50 10.65 12.12 -7.67
CA TRP A 50 11.64 11.49 -6.80
C TRP A 50 12.68 12.46 -6.28
N ARG A 51 13.17 13.38 -7.12
CA ARG A 51 14.16 14.39 -6.73
C ARG A 51 13.58 15.33 -5.66
N ILE A 52 12.35 15.80 -5.86
CA ILE A 52 11.63 16.67 -4.91
C ILE A 52 11.40 15.94 -3.59
N TYR A 53 10.88 14.71 -3.65
CA TYR A 53 10.66 13.88 -2.47
C TYR A 53 11.94 13.60 -1.69
N ASN A 54 13.04 13.23 -2.37
CA ASN A 54 14.31 12.94 -1.71
C ASN A 54 14.89 14.18 -1.03
N ALA A 55 14.80 15.36 -1.66
CA ALA A 55 15.23 16.62 -1.04
C ALA A 55 14.45 16.91 0.25
N ARG A 56 13.14 16.63 0.27
CA ARG A 56 12.31 16.72 1.47
C ARG A 56 12.72 15.69 2.52
N PHE A 57 12.80 14.42 2.13
CA PHE A 57 13.13 13.30 3.01
C PHE A 57 14.48 13.46 3.71
N HIS A 58 15.50 13.96 3.01
CA HIS A 58 16.83 14.23 3.58
C HIS A 58 16.83 15.38 4.58
N LYS A 59 15.94 16.36 4.44
CA LYS A 59 15.80 17.45 5.41
C LYS A 59 15.07 16.97 6.65
N GLN A 60 13.91 16.34 6.47
CA GLN A 60 13.13 15.70 7.52
C GLN A 60 12.12 14.74 6.89
N LYS A 61 12.02 13.52 7.41
CA LYS A 61 11.13 12.49 6.87
C LYS A 61 9.66 12.92 7.07
N PRO A 62 8.81 12.91 6.03
CA PRO A 62 7.38 13.21 6.18
C PRO A 62 6.66 12.20 7.08
N CYS A 63 5.69 12.66 7.87
CA CYS A 63 4.84 11.77 8.65
C CYS A 63 3.75 11.13 7.76
N ASN A 64 3.77 9.81 7.61
CA ASN A 64 2.80 9.09 6.78
C ASN A 64 1.35 9.30 7.25
N SER A 65 1.08 9.12 8.55
CA SER A 65 -0.28 9.23 9.09
C SER A 65 -0.86 10.64 8.95
N PHE A 66 -0.04 11.68 9.20
CA PHE A 66 -0.45 13.06 8.98
C PHE A 66 -0.66 13.39 7.50
N HIS A 67 0.22 12.95 6.62
CA HIS A 67 0.16 13.33 5.20
C HIS A 67 -0.87 12.55 4.41
N LEU A 68 -1.15 11.30 4.75
CA LEU A 68 -2.05 10.43 3.99
C LEU A 68 -3.42 10.25 4.62
N GLN A 69 -3.51 10.21 5.95
CA GLN A 69 -4.79 10.08 6.66
C GLN A 69 -5.26 11.39 7.29
N ARG A 70 -4.40 12.41 7.37
CA ARG A 70 -4.66 13.65 8.14
C ARG A 70 -4.86 13.41 9.64
N ILE A 71 -4.37 12.29 10.15
CA ILE A 71 -4.51 11.88 11.54
C ILE A 71 -3.10 11.52 12.03
N CYS A 72 -2.52 12.34 12.90
CA CYS A 72 -1.33 11.97 13.67
C CYS A 72 -1.57 12.36 15.12
N THR A 73 -1.62 11.38 16.00
CA THR A 73 -1.91 11.55 17.43
C THR A 73 -0.66 11.49 18.30
N THR A 74 0.51 11.26 17.69
CA THR A 74 1.80 11.19 18.40
C THR A 74 2.20 12.57 18.92
N PHE A 75 2.18 12.73 20.25
CA PHE A 75 2.69 13.93 20.89
C PHE A 75 4.19 14.08 20.62
N GLY A 76 4.60 15.24 20.09
CA GLY A 76 6.00 15.48 19.73
C GLY A 76 6.51 14.58 18.60
N CYS A 77 5.64 14.21 17.64
CA CYS A 77 6.01 13.43 16.46
C CYS A 77 7.33 13.94 15.83
N PRO A 78 8.35 13.07 15.65
CA PRO A 78 9.65 13.49 15.12
C PRO A 78 9.63 13.71 13.59
N PHE A 79 8.54 13.33 12.93
CA PHE A 79 8.36 13.43 11.49
C PHE A 79 7.79 14.79 11.07
N ASP A 80 8.02 15.17 9.82
CA ASP A 80 7.59 16.47 9.30
C ASP A 80 6.07 16.52 9.07
N HIS A 81 5.44 17.55 9.65
CA HIS A 81 4.03 17.91 9.50
C HIS A 81 3.83 19.23 8.72
N SER A 82 4.91 19.83 8.20
CA SER A 82 4.80 20.98 7.29
C SER A 82 4.10 20.60 5.99
N GLU A 83 3.53 21.57 5.27
CA GLU A 83 2.85 21.30 4.02
C GLU A 83 3.77 20.56 3.02
N LEU A 84 3.23 19.48 2.43
CA LEU A 84 3.95 18.60 1.53
C LEU A 84 3.57 18.92 0.08
N GLU A 85 4.56 19.02 -0.79
CA GLU A 85 4.33 19.21 -2.22
C GLU A 85 3.49 18.07 -2.81
N PRO A 86 2.63 18.34 -3.80
CA PRO A 86 1.86 17.29 -4.49
C PRO A 86 2.74 16.15 -5.01
N GLU A 87 3.91 16.47 -5.56
CA GLU A 87 4.91 15.54 -6.07
C GLU A 87 5.44 14.62 -4.96
N SER A 88 5.82 15.21 -3.82
CA SER A 88 6.29 14.47 -2.64
C SER A 88 5.21 13.57 -2.06
N ARG A 89 3.96 14.06 -2.03
CA ARG A 89 2.79 13.26 -1.59
C ARG A 89 2.56 12.08 -2.52
N HIS A 90 2.58 12.28 -3.83
CA HIS A 90 2.42 11.20 -4.81
C HIS A 90 3.48 10.11 -4.64
N VAL A 91 4.75 10.51 -4.47
CA VAL A 91 5.83 9.57 -4.18
C VAL A 91 5.58 8.81 -2.88
N LEU A 92 5.13 9.50 -1.82
CA LEU A 92 4.83 8.87 -0.53
C LEU A 92 3.70 7.84 -0.64
N GLU A 93 2.61 8.19 -1.34
CA GLU A 93 1.50 7.29 -1.63
C GLU A 93 1.97 6.06 -2.41
N TYR A 94 2.75 6.26 -3.47
CA TYR A 94 3.29 5.16 -4.29
C TYR A 94 4.19 4.22 -3.47
N VAL A 95 5.09 4.77 -2.64
CA VAL A 95 6.00 3.98 -1.80
C VAL A 95 5.23 3.08 -0.84
N LEU A 96 4.17 3.60 -0.21
CA LEU A 96 3.38 2.83 0.73
C LEU A 96 2.45 1.84 0.02
N LYS A 97 1.91 2.19 -1.15
CA LYS A 97 1.24 1.22 -2.03
C LYS A 97 2.17 0.13 -2.55
N CYS A 98 3.48 0.34 -2.59
CA CYS A 98 4.45 -0.71 -2.88
C CYS A 98 4.81 -1.57 -1.64
N SER A 99 4.27 -1.24 -0.46
CA SER A 99 4.51 -1.97 0.79
C SER A 99 3.28 -2.80 1.15
N PRO A 100 3.45 -4.10 1.50
CA PRO A 100 2.32 -4.99 1.70
C PRO A 100 1.50 -4.59 2.92
N CYS A 101 0.18 -4.48 2.74
CA CYS A 101 -0.76 -4.30 3.84
C CYS A 101 -0.69 -5.52 4.79
N PRO A 102 -0.64 -5.32 6.13
CA PRO A 102 -0.69 -6.43 7.09
C PRO A 102 -1.94 -7.30 6.95
N ARG A 103 -3.08 -6.67 6.63
CA ARG A 103 -4.38 -7.34 6.37
C ARG A 103 -4.53 -7.86 4.94
N LYS A 104 -3.53 -7.63 4.07
CA LYS A 104 -3.50 -8.10 2.68
C LYS A 104 -4.82 -7.83 1.95
N SER A 105 -5.20 -8.68 1.00
CA SER A 105 -6.44 -8.52 0.23
C SER A 105 -7.75 -8.62 1.05
N GLU A 106 -7.70 -8.96 2.34
CA GLU A 106 -8.86 -8.98 3.23
C GLU A 106 -9.14 -7.60 3.85
N CYS A 107 -8.19 -6.66 3.77
CA CYS A 107 -8.34 -5.31 4.32
C CYS A 107 -9.61 -4.61 3.80
N ARG A 108 -10.39 -4.02 4.71
CA ARG A 108 -11.58 -3.21 4.38
C ARG A 108 -11.52 -1.77 4.90
N ALA A 109 -10.40 -1.32 5.46
CA ALA A 109 -10.29 0.06 5.90
C ALA A 109 -10.35 1.06 4.74
N ALA A 110 -11.20 2.07 4.88
CA ALA A 110 -11.45 3.10 3.88
C ALA A 110 -10.19 3.91 3.52
N ASP A 111 -9.33 4.16 4.50
CA ASP A 111 -8.16 5.04 4.45
C ASP A 111 -6.84 4.28 4.38
N CYS A 112 -6.87 2.97 4.11
CA CYS A 112 -5.66 2.16 4.00
C CYS A 112 -4.82 2.61 2.79
N TYR A 113 -3.59 3.06 3.07
CA TYR A 113 -2.62 3.54 2.09
C TYR A 113 -1.55 2.50 1.72
N TYR A 114 -1.62 1.28 2.28
CA TYR A 114 -0.74 0.16 1.92
C TYR A 114 -1.26 -0.57 0.67
N GLY A 115 -0.40 -1.35 0.03
CA GLY A 115 -0.79 -2.14 -1.14
C GLY A 115 -1.39 -3.50 -0.79
N HIS A 116 -2.43 -3.87 -1.54
CA HIS A 116 -3.17 -5.13 -1.45
C HIS A 116 -2.99 -6.01 -2.70
N ILE A 117 -2.36 -5.46 -3.73
CA ILE A 117 -1.96 -6.13 -4.98
C ILE A 117 -0.68 -5.46 -5.51
N CYS A 118 0.22 -6.20 -6.15
CA CYS A 118 1.40 -5.60 -6.79
C CYS A 118 1.01 -4.96 -8.14
N HIS A 119 1.31 -3.67 -8.34
CA HIS A 119 0.91 -2.91 -9.55
C HIS A 119 1.92 -3.01 -10.70
N LYS A 120 3.09 -3.61 -10.45
CA LYS A 120 4.16 -3.69 -11.44
C LYS A 120 3.85 -4.77 -12.47
N ASP A 121 3.82 -4.36 -13.73
CA ASP A 121 3.75 -5.26 -14.88
C ASP A 121 4.94 -6.23 -14.87
N ASP A 122 4.69 -7.46 -15.30
CA ASP A 122 5.62 -8.59 -15.35
C ASP A 122 6.26 -8.99 -14.00
N CYS A 123 5.92 -8.32 -12.90
CA CYS A 123 6.54 -8.58 -11.61
C CYS A 123 5.96 -9.84 -10.99
N THR A 124 6.75 -10.90 -10.81
CA THR A 124 6.32 -12.16 -10.17
C THR A 124 6.74 -12.27 -8.71
N GLY A 125 7.10 -11.14 -8.08
CA GLY A 125 7.62 -11.09 -6.70
C GLY A 125 9.11 -11.39 -6.54
N GLN A 126 9.79 -11.79 -7.62
CA GLN A 126 11.25 -12.03 -7.62
C GLN A 126 12.05 -10.82 -8.12
N MET A 127 11.37 -9.78 -8.62
CA MET A 127 12.02 -8.58 -9.14
C MET A 127 12.69 -7.79 -8.01
N LYS A 128 13.93 -7.33 -8.24
CA LYS A 128 14.69 -6.50 -7.29
C LYS A 128 13.86 -5.27 -6.89
N GLY A 129 13.75 -5.03 -5.59
CA GLY A 129 13.01 -3.89 -5.04
C GLY A 129 11.49 -4.07 -4.99
N CYS A 130 10.94 -5.24 -5.32
CA CYS A 130 9.55 -5.57 -4.97
C CYS A 130 9.47 -6.03 -3.51
N ARG A 131 8.56 -5.45 -2.73
CA ARG A 131 8.31 -5.83 -1.32
C ARG A 131 7.03 -6.66 -1.14
N MET A 132 6.26 -6.82 -2.22
CA MET A 132 5.01 -7.58 -2.19
C MET A 132 5.30 -9.07 -2.06
N LYS A 133 4.48 -9.76 -1.26
CA LYS A 133 4.58 -11.21 -1.08
C LYS A 133 3.95 -11.95 -2.27
N ALA A 134 4.23 -13.25 -2.40
CA ALA A 134 3.79 -14.06 -3.55
C ALA A 134 2.26 -14.06 -3.75
N ASP A 135 1.51 -14.09 -2.65
CA ASP A 135 0.04 -14.00 -2.65
C ASP A 135 -0.49 -12.72 -3.29
N LEU A 136 0.18 -11.58 -3.11
CA LEU A 136 -0.20 -10.29 -3.70
C LEU A 136 0.15 -10.17 -5.20
N HIS A 137 0.84 -11.17 -5.76
CA HIS A 137 1.08 -11.28 -7.20
C HIS A 137 0.07 -12.20 -7.90
N SER A 138 -0.64 -13.05 -7.15
CA SER A 138 -1.64 -13.98 -7.68
C SER A 138 -3.08 -13.46 -7.61
N VAL A 139 -3.27 -12.18 -7.25
CA VAL A 139 -4.59 -11.53 -7.19
C VAL A 139 -5.08 -11.21 -8.60
N ASP A 140 -6.30 -11.65 -8.94
CA ASP A 140 -6.99 -11.28 -10.19
C ASP A 140 -7.33 -9.78 -10.16
N PRO A 141 -6.78 -8.92 -11.05
CA PRO A 141 -6.98 -7.47 -11.01
C PRO A 141 -8.37 -7.02 -11.48
N LYS A 142 -9.23 -7.94 -11.94
CA LYS A 142 -10.55 -7.59 -12.46
C LYS A 142 -11.55 -7.34 -11.34
N VAL A 143 -12.16 -6.16 -11.35
CA VAL A 143 -13.27 -5.84 -10.45
C VAL A 143 -14.48 -6.70 -10.78
N ALA A 144 -15.00 -7.38 -9.77
CA ALA A 144 -16.27 -8.12 -9.87
C ALA A 144 -17.40 -7.42 -9.11
N ARG A 145 -17.10 -6.79 -7.97
CA ARG A 145 -18.09 -6.09 -7.15
C ARG A 145 -17.46 -4.99 -6.28
N MET A 146 -18.29 -4.08 -5.78
CA MET A 146 -17.91 -3.07 -4.79
C MET A 146 -18.55 -3.43 -3.44
N VAL A 147 -17.84 -3.20 -2.35
CA VAL A 147 -18.37 -3.34 -0.98
C VAL A 147 -18.17 -2.04 -0.20
N ALA A 148 -19.00 -1.79 0.81
CA ALA A 148 -18.77 -0.67 1.71
C ALA A 148 -17.41 -0.83 2.41
N ALA A 149 -16.65 0.25 2.48
CA ALA A 149 -15.46 0.30 3.31
C ALA A 149 -15.88 0.22 4.78
N ALA A 150 -15.08 -0.48 5.60
CA ALA A 150 -15.18 -0.34 7.04
C ALA A 150 -14.83 1.12 7.37
N ALA A 151 -15.78 1.83 7.96
CA ALA A 151 -15.43 2.99 8.77
C ALA A 151 -14.61 2.46 9.95
N ALA A 152 -13.57 3.18 10.35
CA ALA A 152 -12.97 2.93 11.66
C ALA A 152 -14.09 3.11 12.69
N THR A 153 -14.61 2.02 13.24
CA THR A 153 -15.54 2.07 14.36
C THR A 153 -14.72 2.35 15.62
N GLU A 154 -15.33 3.00 16.60
CA GLU A 154 -14.68 3.31 17.88
C GLU A 154 -14.12 2.03 18.56
N GLU A 155 -14.75 0.87 18.33
CA GLU A 155 -14.29 -0.46 18.78
C GLU A 155 -12.96 -0.92 18.16
N GLU A 156 -12.70 -0.67 16.87
CA GLU A 156 -11.43 -1.10 16.22
C GLU A 156 -10.22 -0.28 16.69
N LEU A 157 -10.45 0.97 17.13
CA LEU A 157 -9.41 1.85 17.68
C LEU A 157 -8.95 1.40 19.07
N GLU A 158 -9.83 0.75 19.85
CA GLU A 158 -9.51 0.22 21.17
C GLU A 158 -8.67 -1.08 21.07
N GLU A 159 -8.88 -1.89 20.03
CA GLU A 159 -8.10 -3.13 19.79
C GLU A 159 -6.68 -2.86 19.24
N GLU A 160 -6.44 -1.82 18.44
CA GLU A 160 -5.08 -1.45 18.02
C GLU A 160 -4.22 -0.89 19.17
N MET A 161 -4.85 -0.41 20.26
CA MET A 161 -4.15 0.12 21.42
C MET A 161 -3.64 -0.96 22.41
N VAL A 162 -4.00 -2.23 22.22
CA VAL A 162 -3.62 -3.34 23.13
C VAL A 162 -2.51 -4.24 22.60
N VAL A 163 -2.03 -4.04 21.37
CA VAL A 163 -0.87 -4.78 20.84
C VAL A 163 0.42 -4.01 21.09
N ASP A 164 1.07 -4.36 22.20
CA ASP A 164 2.42 -3.96 22.59
C ASP A 164 3.36 -4.00 21.37
N ALA A 165 3.82 -2.84 20.91
CA ALA A 165 4.65 -2.72 19.73
C ALA A 165 6.03 -3.34 20.01
N PRO A 166 6.45 -4.43 19.32
CA PRO A 166 7.86 -4.75 19.32
C PRO A 166 8.55 -3.66 18.50
N LEU A 167 9.60 -3.05 19.08
CA LEU A 167 10.57 -2.23 18.38
C LEU A 167 10.94 -2.91 17.06
N VAL A 168 10.43 -2.37 15.95
CA VAL A 168 10.90 -2.76 14.62
C VAL A 168 12.21 -2.04 14.37
N ASP A 169 13.29 -2.81 14.32
CA ASP A 169 14.62 -2.33 13.95
C ASP A 169 14.55 -1.52 12.64
N MET A 170 15.10 -0.31 12.68
CA MET A 170 15.32 0.50 11.49
C MET A 170 16.29 -0.24 10.56
N PRO A 171 15.93 -0.50 9.29
CA PRO A 171 16.87 -1.10 8.36
C PRO A 171 18.01 -0.14 8.03
N ASP A 172 19.21 -0.70 8.04
CA ASP A 172 20.52 -0.11 7.75
C ASP A 172 20.53 0.81 6.51
N GLU A 173 21.18 1.97 6.64
CA GLU A 173 21.22 3.06 5.67
C GLU A 173 22.06 2.74 4.40
N THR A 174 22.51 1.50 4.25
CA THR A 174 23.40 1.09 3.16
C THR A 174 22.70 0.61 1.89
N ASN A 175 21.36 0.58 1.84
CA ASN A 175 20.63 0.07 0.68
C ASN A 175 19.85 1.13 -0.14
N PHE A 176 20.18 2.41 0.03
CA PHE A 176 19.68 3.50 -0.83
C PHE A 176 20.73 3.93 -1.85
N LEU A 177 21.17 2.99 -2.69
CA LEU A 177 21.85 3.29 -3.95
C LEU A 177 20.92 2.86 -5.09
N TRP A 178 20.27 3.85 -5.70
CA TRP A 178 19.76 3.77 -7.06
C TRP A 178 20.67 4.63 -7.93
#